data_AF-A0AAW9NWM4-F1
#
_entry.id   AF-A0AAW9NWM4-F1
#
_cell.length_a   1.000
_cell.length_b   1.000
_cell.length_c   1.000
_cell.angle_alpha   90.00
_cell.angle_beta   90.00
_cell.angle_gamma   90.00
#
_symmetry.space_group_name_H-M   'P 1'
#
loop_
_entity.id
_entity.type
_entity.pdbx_description
1 polymer ?
#
loop_
_entity_poly.entity_id
_entity_poly.type
_entity_poly.pdbx_seq_one_letter_code
_entity_poly.pdbx_strand_id
1 'polypeptide(L)'
;MLKDLVNQLERWYEENQHEQIVEAIEQLPIVERDYKIIGHYGRALNNLGRYSEALQQLETVKQQGQQDADWYWRVGYAYFFLQKWQKALAAFEKAQELAFDNRVEAYITYCRKIMKNIVQMTENVQHIPFRKRDFSQFWEQSDYANKNYVEASPTPEIIASIEQELGYKLPADYIWLMQQQNGGIPVNTCFPTVMPTSWAEDHVAITGIMGIGREKTYSLCGELGSNFMLEEWGYPNIGVVIADCPSAGHDVIMLDYRACGNDGEPAVVHVDQEDDYYITFLAPNFATFIAGLINEEIFDIYE
;
A
#
# COMPACT_ATOMS: atom_id res chain seq x y z
N MET A 1 11.33 37.95 4.59
CA MET A 1 10.01 37.26 4.65
C MET A 1 10.01 35.98 3.84
N LEU A 2 9.93 35.99 2.50
CA LEU A 2 9.83 34.73 1.73
C LEU A 2 11.08 33.83 1.82
N LYS A 3 12.28 34.43 1.77
CA LYS A 3 13.55 33.70 1.94
C LYS A 3 13.68 33.08 3.34
N ASP A 4 13.19 33.78 4.35
CA ASP A 4 13.22 33.31 5.75
C ASP A 4 12.26 32.14 5.92
N LEU A 5 11.08 32.21 5.28
CA LEU A 5 10.12 31.12 5.26
C LEU A 5 10.70 29.87 4.57
N VAL A 6 11.28 29.99 3.38
CA VAL A 6 11.88 28.84 2.67
C VAL A 6 12.95 28.15 3.53
N ASN A 7 13.82 28.92 4.19
CA ASN A 7 14.81 28.34 5.10
C ASN A 7 14.17 27.61 6.29
N GLN A 8 13.04 28.13 6.80
CA GLN A 8 12.27 27.48 7.86
C GLN A 8 11.62 26.18 7.37
N LEU A 9 11.06 26.15 6.16
CA LEU A 9 10.50 24.94 5.55
C LEU A 9 11.56 23.86 5.36
N GLU A 10 12.78 24.24 4.96
CA GLU A 10 13.90 23.29 4.84
C GLU A 10 14.31 22.73 6.21
N ARG A 11 14.38 23.59 7.23
CA ARG A 11 14.68 23.14 8.58
C ARG A 11 13.63 22.15 9.09
N TRP A 12 12.35 22.46 8.93
CA TRP A 12 11.28 21.54 9.31
C TRP A 12 11.33 20.23 8.52
N TYR A 13 11.76 20.26 7.27
CA TYR A 13 11.94 19.05 6.49
C TYR A 13 13.08 18.20 7.05
N GLU A 14 14.21 18.79 7.43
CA GLU A 14 15.33 18.11 8.08
C GLU A 14 14.93 17.54 9.46
N GLU A 15 13.96 18.16 10.13
CA GLU A 15 13.40 17.72 11.43
C GLU A 15 12.21 16.75 11.27
N ASN A 16 11.89 16.29 10.04
CA ASN A 16 10.73 15.45 9.69
C ASN A 16 9.36 16.03 10.11
N GLN A 17 9.25 17.34 10.25
CA GLN A 17 8.03 18.07 10.62
C GLN A 17 7.20 18.40 9.37
N HIS A 18 6.73 17.36 8.68
CA HIS A 18 6.04 17.51 7.39
C HIS A 18 4.66 18.14 7.53
N GLU A 19 3.91 17.85 8.59
CA GLU A 19 2.63 18.49 8.89
C GLU A 19 2.80 19.99 9.09
N GLN A 20 3.84 20.41 9.82
CA GLN A 20 4.10 21.84 10.06
C GLN A 20 4.41 22.59 8.77
N ILE A 21 5.13 21.96 7.82
CA ILE A 21 5.36 22.51 6.48
C ILE A 21 4.03 22.72 5.76
N VAL A 22 3.15 21.72 5.78
CA VAL A 22 1.85 21.81 5.11
C VAL A 22 0.99 22.91 5.72
N GLU A 23 0.83 22.92 7.05
CA GLU A 23 0.01 23.92 7.75
C GLU A 23 0.50 25.35 7.48
N ALA A 24 1.81 25.57 7.54
CA ALA A 24 2.39 26.90 7.28
C ALA A 24 2.14 27.37 5.85
N ILE A 25 2.24 26.48 4.86
CA ILE A 25 1.98 26.82 3.46
C ILE A 25 0.49 27.02 3.20
N GLU A 26 -0.38 26.22 3.83
CA GLU A 26 -1.84 26.35 3.71
C GLU A 26 -2.36 27.70 4.23
N GLN A 27 -1.69 28.31 5.21
CA GLN A 27 -2.01 29.65 5.71
C GLN A 27 -1.61 30.78 4.74
N LEU A 28 -0.73 30.52 3.77
CA LEU A 28 -0.36 31.53 2.77
C LEU A 28 -1.47 31.73 1.75
N PRO A 29 -1.72 32.99 1.30
CA PRO A 29 -2.53 33.24 0.11
C PRO A 29 -1.98 32.48 -1.10
N ILE A 30 -2.85 31.92 -1.93
CA ILE A 30 -2.45 31.15 -3.13
C ILE A 30 -1.50 31.95 -4.03
N VAL A 31 -1.71 33.26 -4.15
CA VAL A 31 -0.88 34.17 -4.95
C VAL A 31 0.57 34.31 -4.46
N GLU A 32 0.84 33.93 -3.20
CA GLU A 32 2.18 33.96 -2.60
C GLU A 32 2.91 32.61 -2.69
N ARG A 33 2.22 31.55 -3.13
CA ARG A 33 2.80 30.21 -3.28
C ARG A 33 3.50 30.07 -4.62
N ASP A 34 4.72 30.59 -4.67
CA ASP A 34 5.57 30.49 -5.85
C ASP A 34 6.07 29.05 -6.12
N TYR A 35 6.86 28.87 -7.17
CA TYR A 35 7.42 27.58 -7.57
C TYR A 35 8.15 26.86 -6.42
N LYS A 36 8.93 27.59 -5.62
CA LYS A 36 9.73 27.00 -4.55
C LYS A 36 8.83 26.55 -3.40
N ILE A 37 7.87 27.38 -3.01
CA ILE A 37 6.88 27.04 -1.98
C ILE A 37 6.07 25.82 -2.40
N ILE A 38 5.58 25.77 -3.64
CA ILE A 38 4.85 24.60 -4.16
C ILE A 38 5.75 23.35 -4.23
N GLY A 39 7.04 23.52 -4.52
CA GLY A 39 8.02 22.43 -4.46
C GLY A 39 8.17 21.83 -3.07
N HIS A 40 8.31 22.66 -2.02
CA HIS A 40 8.31 22.20 -0.62
C HIS A 40 6.97 21.58 -0.24
N TYR A 41 5.87 22.17 -0.70
CA TYR A 41 4.53 21.68 -0.39
C TYR A 41 4.31 20.28 -0.96
N GLY A 42 4.62 20.07 -2.23
CA GLY A 42 4.52 18.76 -2.88
C GLY A 42 5.44 17.71 -2.23
N ARG A 43 6.64 18.11 -1.78
CA ARG A 43 7.55 17.21 -1.04
C ARG A 43 6.96 16.80 0.31
N ALA A 44 6.46 17.75 1.10
CA ALA A 44 5.86 17.45 2.39
C ALA A 44 4.59 16.60 2.24
N LEU A 45 3.72 16.92 1.28
CA LEU A 45 2.53 16.11 0.99
C LEU A 45 2.89 14.68 0.58
N ASN A 46 3.95 14.48 -0.21
CA ASN A 46 4.44 13.14 -0.55
C ASN A 46 4.89 12.35 0.68
N ASN A 47 5.65 12.98 1.58
CA ASN A 47 6.11 12.31 2.80
C ASN A 47 4.96 12.00 3.77
N LEU A 48 3.88 12.79 3.74
CA LEU A 48 2.65 12.52 4.50
C LEU A 48 1.71 11.50 3.83
N GLY A 49 2.13 10.86 2.74
CA GLY A 49 1.28 9.96 1.98
C GLY A 49 0.12 10.62 1.21
N ARG A 50 0.05 11.97 1.19
CA ARG A 50 -0.99 12.78 0.50
C ARG A 50 -0.66 12.95 -0.98
N TYR A 51 -0.38 11.85 -1.69
CA TYR A 51 0.14 11.85 -3.07
C TYR A 51 -0.78 12.50 -4.10
N SER A 52 -2.10 12.29 -3.99
CA SER A 52 -3.07 12.90 -4.91
C SER A 52 -3.06 14.43 -4.78
N GLU A 53 -2.98 14.94 -3.56
CA GLU A 53 -2.88 16.37 -3.30
C GLU A 53 -1.52 16.91 -3.74
N ALA A 54 -0.44 16.17 -3.50
CA ALA A 54 0.89 16.53 -3.97
C ALA A 54 0.91 16.74 -5.50
N LEU A 55 0.33 15.81 -6.27
CA LEU A 55 0.19 15.96 -7.72
C LEU A 55 -0.66 17.18 -8.11
N GLN A 56 -1.78 17.41 -7.41
CA GLN A 56 -2.63 18.57 -7.67
C GLN A 56 -1.85 19.88 -7.52
N GLN A 57 -1.05 20.01 -6.46
CA GLN A 57 -0.22 21.19 -6.23
C GLN A 57 0.92 21.30 -7.25
N LEU A 58 1.68 20.22 -7.48
CA LEU A 58 2.84 20.21 -8.38
C LEU A 58 2.47 20.50 -9.84
N GLU A 59 1.28 20.11 -10.29
CA GLU A 59 0.80 20.37 -11.65
C GLU A 59 0.57 21.88 -11.90
N THR A 60 0.24 22.66 -10.86
CA THR A 60 0.04 24.12 -10.99
C THR A 60 1.29 24.87 -11.44
N VAL A 61 2.46 24.28 -11.19
CA VAL A 61 3.76 24.86 -11.52
C VAL A 61 4.57 24.05 -12.54
N LYS A 62 3.89 23.16 -13.27
CA LYS A 62 4.51 22.29 -14.28
C LYS A 62 5.32 23.03 -15.34
N GLN A 63 4.88 24.22 -15.74
CA GLN A 63 5.60 25.02 -16.74
C GLN A 63 6.98 25.46 -16.23
N GLN A 64 7.07 25.84 -14.95
CA GLN A 64 8.35 26.18 -14.31
C GLN A 64 9.23 24.94 -14.08
N GLY A 65 8.62 23.78 -13.82
CA GLY A 65 9.34 22.53 -13.51
C GLY A 65 9.94 21.77 -14.71
N GLN A 66 9.76 22.22 -15.95
CA GLN A 66 10.16 21.47 -17.16
C GLN A 66 11.66 21.13 -17.24
N GLN A 67 12.52 21.88 -16.56
CA GLN A 67 13.97 21.70 -16.53
C GLN A 67 14.48 21.39 -15.11
N ASP A 68 13.59 20.98 -14.21
CA ASP A 68 13.92 20.69 -12.82
C ASP A 68 13.73 19.19 -12.53
N ALA A 69 14.85 18.49 -12.28
CA ALA A 69 14.85 17.08 -11.94
C ALA A 69 14.07 16.79 -10.65
N ASP A 70 14.11 17.68 -9.65
CA ASP A 70 13.41 17.48 -8.37
C ASP A 70 11.89 17.55 -8.53
N TRP A 71 11.40 18.36 -9.47
CA TRP A 71 9.97 18.39 -9.78
C TRP A 71 9.51 17.06 -10.37
N TYR A 72 10.26 16.53 -11.34
CA TYR A 72 9.98 15.22 -11.92
C TYR A 72 10.11 14.08 -10.91
N TRP A 73 11.09 14.15 -10.00
CA TRP A 73 11.21 13.21 -8.88
C TRP A 73 9.95 13.23 -8.00
N ARG A 74 9.52 14.41 -7.54
CA ARG A 74 8.33 14.54 -6.66
C ARG A 74 7.05 14.06 -7.35
N VAL A 75 6.87 14.39 -8.63
CA VAL A 75 5.73 13.91 -9.44
C VAL A 75 5.80 12.40 -9.68
N GLY A 76 6.98 11.87 -9.98
CA GLY A 76 7.21 10.43 -10.15
C GLY A 76 6.92 9.65 -8.88
N TYR A 77 7.38 10.15 -7.73
CA TYR A 77 7.13 9.56 -6.41
C TYR A 77 5.64 9.51 -6.10
N ALA A 78 4.92 10.61 -6.32
CA ALA A 78 3.47 10.63 -6.13
C ALA A 78 2.74 9.66 -7.08
N TYR A 79 3.15 9.59 -8.36
CA TYR A 79 2.58 8.62 -9.29
C TYR A 79 2.90 7.16 -8.90
N PHE A 80 4.08 6.92 -8.33
CA PHE A 80 4.50 5.60 -7.86
C PHE A 80 3.54 5.11 -6.77
N PHE A 81 3.37 5.84 -5.68
CA PHE A 81 2.49 5.39 -4.59
C PHE A 81 0.99 5.45 -4.92
N LEU A 82 0.60 6.15 -5.99
CA LEU A 82 -0.75 6.05 -6.58
C LEU A 82 -0.90 4.91 -7.58
N GLN A 83 0.11 4.04 -7.68
CA GLN A 83 0.17 2.86 -8.55
C GLN A 83 0.04 3.18 -10.06
N LYS A 84 0.40 4.40 -10.46
CA LYS A 84 0.41 4.87 -11.86
C LYS A 84 1.80 4.64 -12.47
N TRP A 85 2.25 3.39 -12.46
CA TRP A 85 3.64 2.99 -12.74
C TRP A 85 4.18 3.48 -14.09
N GLN A 86 3.38 3.51 -15.15
CA GLN A 86 3.82 4.05 -16.44
C GLN A 86 4.10 5.56 -16.38
N LYS A 87 3.28 6.32 -15.64
CA LYS A 87 3.49 7.76 -15.44
C LYS A 87 4.66 8.02 -14.51
N ALA A 88 4.79 7.21 -13.46
CA ALA A 88 5.92 7.25 -12.54
C ALA A 88 7.23 7.01 -13.28
N LEU A 89 7.31 5.92 -14.06
CA LEU A 89 8.47 5.59 -14.89
C LEU A 89 8.86 6.74 -15.82
N ALA A 90 7.90 7.31 -16.55
CA ALA A 90 8.17 8.43 -17.46
C ALA A 90 8.71 9.67 -16.72
N ALA A 91 8.18 9.97 -15.52
CA ALA A 91 8.67 11.07 -14.70
C ALA A 91 10.08 10.81 -14.16
N PHE A 92 10.35 9.60 -13.66
CA PHE A 92 11.67 9.22 -13.17
C PHE A 92 12.72 9.19 -14.30
N GLU A 93 12.40 8.65 -15.47
CA GLU A 93 13.28 8.69 -16.63
C GLU A 93 13.61 10.13 -17.03
N LYS A 94 12.64 11.05 -16.93
CA LYS A 94 12.89 12.47 -17.19
C LYS A 94 13.74 13.14 -16.12
N ALA A 95 13.54 12.81 -14.85
CA ALA A 95 14.40 13.27 -13.75
C ALA A 95 15.86 12.82 -13.99
N GLN A 96 16.05 11.54 -14.33
CA GLN A 96 17.35 10.93 -14.63
C GLN A 96 18.05 11.57 -15.84
N GLU A 97 17.30 11.96 -16.88
CA GLU A 97 17.82 12.66 -18.06
C GLU A 97 18.35 14.06 -17.70
N LEU A 98 17.65 14.77 -16.81
CA LEU A 98 18.00 16.14 -16.41
C LEU A 98 19.16 16.17 -15.40
N ALA A 99 19.18 15.24 -14.45
CA ALA A 99 20.25 15.08 -13.47
C ALA A 99 20.35 13.63 -13.01
N PHE A 100 21.57 13.09 -12.96
CA PHE A 100 21.81 11.75 -12.44
C PHE A 100 21.61 11.70 -10.92
N ASP A 101 20.75 10.78 -10.46
CA ASP A 101 20.50 10.52 -9.04
C ASP A 101 20.23 9.02 -8.82
N ASN A 102 21.02 8.37 -7.98
CA ASN A 102 20.89 6.94 -7.66
C ASN A 102 19.50 6.56 -7.13
N ARG A 103 18.81 7.48 -6.46
CA ARG A 103 17.45 7.25 -5.94
C ARG A 103 16.47 7.01 -7.08
N VAL A 104 16.63 7.74 -8.19
CA VAL A 104 15.74 7.64 -9.36
C VAL A 104 15.92 6.29 -10.07
N GLU A 105 17.14 5.77 -10.14
CA GLU A 105 17.45 4.48 -10.79
C GLU A 105 16.73 3.29 -10.12
N ALA A 106 16.67 3.27 -8.78
CA ALA A 106 15.96 2.24 -8.03
C ALA A 106 14.46 2.23 -8.40
N TYR A 107 13.81 3.39 -8.38
CA TYR A 107 12.38 3.51 -8.69
C TYR A 107 12.05 3.22 -10.16
N ILE A 108 12.94 3.56 -11.11
CA ILE A 108 12.83 3.12 -12.52
C ILE A 108 12.81 1.59 -12.59
N THR A 109 13.72 0.93 -11.87
CA THR A 109 13.82 -0.53 -11.82
C THR A 109 12.57 -1.15 -11.20
N TYR A 110 12.08 -0.60 -10.08
CA TYR A 110 10.85 -1.05 -9.43
C TYR A 110 9.64 -0.92 -10.35
N CYS A 111 9.45 0.23 -11.01
CA CYS A 111 8.34 0.41 -11.96
C CYS A 111 8.35 -0.68 -13.04
N ARG A 112 9.52 -0.98 -13.62
CA ARG A 112 9.65 -1.99 -14.69
C ARG A 112 9.36 -3.40 -14.15
N LYS A 113 9.90 -3.75 -12.99
CA LYS A 113 9.68 -5.07 -12.36
C LYS A 113 8.20 -5.27 -11.96
N ILE A 114 7.59 -4.28 -11.30
CA ILE A 114 6.18 -4.30 -10.90
C ILE A 114 5.29 -4.51 -12.13
N MET A 115 5.46 -3.70 -13.18
CA MET A 115 4.64 -3.82 -14.39
C MET A 115 4.79 -5.20 -15.06
N LYS A 116 6.00 -5.75 -15.11
CA LYS A 116 6.24 -7.10 -15.63
C LYS A 116 5.54 -8.16 -14.79
N ASN A 117 5.63 -8.07 -13.47
CA ASN A 117 5.02 -9.03 -12.55
C ASN A 117 3.49 -8.99 -12.62
N ILE A 118 2.88 -7.79 -12.73
CA ILE A 118 1.43 -7.64 -12.90
C ILE A 118 0.95 -8.41 -14.14
N VAL A 119 1.67 -8.33 -15.27
CA VAL A 119 1.32 -9.10 -16.48
C VAL A 119 1.36 -10.60 -16.19
N GLN A 120 2.44 -11.09 -15.57
CA GLN A 120 2.59 -12.51 -15.25
C GLN A 120 1.51 -13.02 -14.27
N MET A 121 1.20 -12.25 -13.22
CA MET A 121 0.17 -12.61 -12.23
C MET A 121 -1.23 -12.62 -12.85
N THR A 122 -1.55 -11.63 -13.69
CA THR A 122 -2.86 -11.54 -14.34
C THR A 122 -3.05 -12.65 -15.38
N GLU A 123 -2.02 -13.01 -16.15
CA GLU A 123 -2.05 -14.17 -17.05
C GLU A 123 -2.30 -15.49 -16.29
N ASN A 124 -1.67 -15.67 -15.11
CA ASN A 124 -1.89 -16.85 -14.26
C ASN A 124 -3.35 -16.98 -13.80
N VAL A 125 -3.97 -15.88 -13.35
CA VAL A 125 -5.38 -15.87 -12.92
C VAL A 125 -6.34 -15.98 -14.12
N GLN A 126 -5.98 -15.50 -15.31
CA GLN A 126 -6.78 -15.72 -16.53
C GLN A 126 -6.75 -17.18 -16.99
N HIS A 127 -5.60 -17.84 -16.89
CA HIS A 127 -5.46 -19.25 -17.28
C HIS A 127 -6.24 -20.18 -16.36
N ILE A 128 -6.19 -19.95 -15.04
CA ILE A 128 -7.01 -20.65 -14.05
C ILE A 128 -7.79 -19.61 -13.23
N PRO A 129 -9.06 -19.33 -13.62
CA PRO A 129 -9.90 -18.37 -12.92
C PRO A 129 -9.95 -18.65 -11.43
N PHE A 130 -9.83 -17.60 -10.61
CA PHE A 130 -9.68 -17.69 -9.16
C PHE A 130 -10.69 -18.66 -8.51
N ARG A 131 -11.98 -18.47 -8.76
CA ARG A 131 -13.07 -19.29 -8.18
C ARG A 131 -13.18 -20.72 -8.73
N LYS A 132 -12.34 -21.08 -9.71
CA LYS A 132 -12.23 -22.44 -10.25
C LYS A 132 -10.99 -23.17 -9.73
N ARG A 133 -10.17 -22.53 -8.91
CA ARG A 133 -9.03 -23.16 -8.24
C ARG A 133 -9.50 -24.10 -7.14
N ASP A 134 -8.66 -25.08 -6.84
CA ASP A 134 -8.90 -26.01 -5.74
C ASP A 134 -8.39 -25.39 -4.43
N PHE A 135 -9.31 -25.08 -3.52
CA PHE A 135 -9.02 -24.55 -2.18
C PHE A 135 -9.11 -25.63 -1.09
N SER A 136 -9.30 -26.90 -1.44
CA SER A 136 -9.51 -27.99 -0.46
C SER A 136 -8.33 -28.21 0.49
N GLN A 137 -7.11 -27.79 0.11
CA GLN A 137 -5.89 -27.85 0.92
C GLN A 137 -5.29 -26.45 1.14
N PHE A 138 -6.08 -25.39 0.95
CA PHE A 138 -5.59 -24.02 1.09
C PHE A 138 -5.37 -23.64 2.55
N TRP A 139 -6.28 -24.07 3.45
CA TRP A 139 -6.23 -23.72 4.87
C TRP A 139 -5.52 -24.79 5.70
N GLU A 140 -4.61 -24.35 6.56
CA GLU A 140 -4.01 -25.19 7.59
C GLU A 140 -5.06 -25.58 8.64
N GLN A 141 -5.02 -26.86 9.06
CA GLN A 141 -5.87 -27.36 10.13
C GLN A 141 -5.21 -27.07 11.48
N SER A 142 -5.67 -26.01 12.16
CA SER A 142 -5.07 -25.52 13.40
C SER A 142 -6.13 -25.13 14.42
N ASP A 143 -6.01 -25.64 15.65
CA ASP A 143 -6.86 -25.24 16.78
C ASP A 143 -6.70 -23.74 17.08
N TYR A 144 -5.50 -23.20 16.87
CA TYR A 144 -5.24 -21.78 16.99
C TYR A 144 -6.00 -20.97 15.93
N ALA A 145 -5.98 -21.42 14.67
CA ALA A 145 -6.76 -20.78 13.60
C ALA A 145 -8.26 -20.82 13.91
N ASN A 146 -8.78 -21.98 14.31
CA ASN A 146 -10.20 -22.15 14.66
C ASN A 146 -10.64 -21.25 15.83
N LYS A 147 -9.74 -21.05 16.80
CA LYS A 147 -10.02 -20.19 17.94
C LYS A 147 -10.03 -18.71 17.55
N ASN A 148 -9.00 -18.24 16.84
CA ASN A 148 -8.69 -16.81 16.71
C ASN A 148 -9.04 -16.18 15.35
N TYR A 149 -9.28 -16.98 14.30
CA TYR A 149 -9.57 -16.50 12.94
C TYR A 149 -10.90 -17.00 12.40
N VAL A 150 -11.15 -18.31 12.49
CA VAL A 150 -12.26 -18.94 11.75
C VAL A 150 -13.59 -18.67 12.42
N GLU A 151 -14.49 -17.97 11.74
CA GLU A 151 -15.86 -17.72 12.18
C GLU A 151 -16.91 -18.23 11.17
N ALA A 152 -18.19 -17.99 11.47
CA ALA A 152 -19.29 -18.40 10.61
C ALA A 152 -19.17 -17.75 9.22
N SER A 153 -19.63 -18.47 8.19
CA SER A 153 -19.67 -17.93 6.81
C SER A 153 -20.45 -16.60 6.78
N PRO A 154 -19.91 -15.54 6.18
CA PRO A 154 -20.46 -14.20 6.31
C PRO A 154 -21.73 -14.06 5.46
N THR A 155 -22.81 -13.60 6.09
CA THR A 155 -24.08 -13.33 5.41
C THR A 155 -24.02 -11.96 4.71
N PRO A 156 -24.91 -11.69 3.73
CA PRO A 156 -25.00 -10.38 3.10
C PRO A 156 -25.18 -9.21 4.09
N GLU A 157 -25.89 -9.44 5.19
CA GLU A 157 -26.12 -8.46 6.25
C GLU A 157 -24.83 -8.15 7.03
N ILE A 158 -24.05 -9.18 7.37
CA ILE A 158 -22.74 -8.99 8.02
C ILE A 158 -21.77 -8.28 7.08
N ILE A 159 -21.70 -8.69 5.81
CA ILE A 159 -20.85 -8.04 4.81
C ILE A 159 -21.20 -6.56 4.71
N ALA A 160 -22.47 -6.21 4.54
CA ALA A 160 -22.91 -4.81 4.45
C ALA A 160 -22.59 -4.01 5.72
N SER A 161 -22.73 -4.62 6.90
CA SER A 161 -22.37 -3.98 8.17
C SER A 161 -20.88 -3.71 8.29
N ILE A 162 -20.02 -4.66 7.89
CA ILE A 162 -18.57 -4.53 7.93
C ILE A 162 -18.09 -3.49 6.91
N GLU A 163 -18.60 -3.53 5.68
CA GLU A 163 -18.30 -2.51 4.66
C GLU A 163 -18.72 -1.11 5.10
N GLN A 164 -19.87 -0.97 5.77
CA GLN A 164 -20.34 0.31 6.29
C GLN A 164 -19.42 0.85 7.39
N GLU A 165 -18.94 -0.01 8.28
CA GLU A 165 -18.07 0.39 9.39
C GLU A 165 -16.66 0.76 8.91
N LEU A 166 -16.10 -0.04 8.01
CA LEU A 166 -14.78 0.22 7.43
C LEU A 166 -14.81 1.37 6.41
N GLY A 167 -15.96 1.64 5.79
CA GLY A 167 -16.12 2.65 4.77
C GLY A 167 -15.61 2.23 3.38
N TYR A 168 -15.40 0.94 3.15
CA TYR A 168 -14.87 0.37 1.90
C TYR A 168 -15.70 -0.83 1.43
N LYS A 169 -15.86 -0.97 0.11
CA LYS A 169 -16.41 -2.19 -0.50
C LYS A 169 -15.37 -3.28 -0.56
N LEU A 170 -15.68 -4.46 -0.03
CA LEU A 170 -14.76 -5.58 -0.03
C LEU A 170 -14.68 -6.21 -1.43
N PRO A 171 -13.48 -6.67 -1.86
CA PRO A 171 -13.32 -7.34 -3.14
C PRO A 171 -14.25 -8.56 -3.26
N ALA A 172 -14.86 -8.74 -4.42
CA ALA A 172 -15.81 -9.84 -4.63
C ALA A 172 -15.15 -11.22 -4.45
N ASP A 173 -13.87 -11.34 -4.77
CA ASP A 173 -13.09 -12.57 -4.59
C ASP A 173 -12.65 -12.79 -3.13
N TYR A 174 -12.50 -11.72 -2.35
CA TYR A 174 -12.30 -11.82 -0.90
C TYR A 174 -13.56 -12.37 -0.22
N ILE A 175 -14.72 -11.76 -0.50
CA ILE A 175 -16.03 -12.25 -0.01
C ILE A 175 -16.24 -13.72 -0.40
N TRP A 176 -15.96 -14.08 -1.65
CA TRP A 176 -16.16 -15.45 -2.13
C TRP A 176 -15.30 -16.47 -1.37
N LEU A 177 -14.03 -16.15 -1.10
CA LEU A 177 -13.14 -17.04 -0.34
C LEU A 177 -13.62 -17.18 1.11
N MET A 178 -14.01 -16.06 1.73
CA MET A 178 -14.54 -16.04 3.10
C MET A 178 -15.86 -16.81 3.24
N GLN A 179 -16.64 -16.92 2.16
CA GLN A 179 -17.82 -17.78 2.13
C GLN A 179 -17.47 -19.28 2.10
N GLN A 180 -16.28 -19.66 1.62
CA GLN A 180 -15.81 -21.06 1.69
C GLN A 180 -15.29 -21.38 3.10
N GLN A 181 -14.49 -20.48 3.67
CA GLN A 181 -14.07 -20.49 5.07
C GLN A 181 -13.72 -19.06 5.49
N ASN A 182 -14.36 -18.56 6.56
CA ASN A 182 -14.28 -17.16 6.95
C ASN A 182 -13.10 -16.90 7.89
N GLY A 183 -11.94 -16.65 7.30
CA GLY A 183 -10.65 -16.48 7.98
C GLY A 183 -9.91 -17.80 8.20
N GLY A 184 -8.62 -17.69 8.54
CA GLY A 184 -7.78 -18.83 8.88
C GLY A 184 -6.31 -18.62 8.52
N ILE A 185 -5.51 -19.67 8.65
CA ILE A 185 -4.09 -19.66 8.27
C ILE A 185 -3.95 -20.46 6.97
N PRO A 186 -3.42 -19.88 5.89
CA PRO A 186 -3.17 -20.64 4.67
C PRO A 186 -1.92 -21.53 4.82
N VAL A 187 -1.87 -22.64 4.09
CA VAL A 187 -0.69 -23.53 4.04
C VAL A 187 0.51 -22.84 3.39
N ASN A 188 0.26 -21.96 2.41
CA ASN A 188 1.27 -21.12 1.80
C ASN A 188 1.14 -19.71 2.36
N THR A 189 2.20 -19.23 3.01
CA THR A 189 2.19 -18.00 3.80
C THR A 189 3.10 -16.91 3.23
N CYS A 190 3.91 -17.20 2.22
CA CYS A 190 4.84 -16.23 1.66
C CYS A 190 4.39 -15.70 0.29
N PHE A 191 4.67 -14.42 0.03
CA PHE A 191 4.42 -13.78 -1.26
C PHE A 191 5.71 -13.13 -1.79
N PRO A 192 6.18 -13.49 -2.99
CA PRO A 192 7.38 -12.88 -3.58
C PRO A 192 7.19 -11.39 -3.90
N THR A 193 8.18 -10.57 -3.56
CA THR A 193 8.26 -9.14 -3.91
C THR A 193 9.51 -8.85 -4.75
N VAL A 194 9.48 -7.71 -5.45
CA VAL A 194 10.59 -7.17 -6.24
C VAL A 194 11.30 -6.01 -5.56
N MET A 195 10.79 -5.63 -4.39
CA MET A 195 11.26 -4.57 -3.51
C MET A 195 11.56 -5.21 -2.16
N PRO A 196 12.73 -4.92 -1.56
CA PRO A 196 13.05 -5.43 -0.23
C PRO A 196 12.10 -4.84 0.82
N THR A 197 11.87 -5.59 1.88
CA THR A 197 11.23 -5.15 3.12
C THR A 197 12.30 -4.91 4.19
N SER A 198 11.89 -4.52 5.41
CA SER A 198 12.82 -4.36 6.53
C SER A 198 13.56 -5.65 6.91
N TRP A 199 12.98 -6.81 6.59
CA TRP A 199 13.47 -8.12 7.06
C TRP A 199 13.77 -9.14 5.94
N ALA A 200 13.33 -8.92 4.70
CA ALA A 200 13.61 -9.80 3.56
C ALA A 200 13.91 -9.05 2.26
N GLU A 201 14.76 -9.62 1.41
CA GLU A 201 15.11 -9.00 0.12
C GLU A 201 14.05 -9.22 -0.98
N ASP A 202 13.26 -10.29 -0.87
CA ASP A 202 12.49 -10.83 -2.00
C ASP A 202 11.10 -11.38 -1.66
N HIS A 203 10.65 -11.29 -0.41
CA HIS A 203 9.30 -11.75 -0.03
C HIS A 203 8.71 -11.01 1.17
N VAL A 204 7.40 -11.23 1.36
CA VAL A 204 6.67 -10.95 2.61
C VAL A 204 6.02 -12.25 3.09
N ALA A 205 5.66 -12.31 4.37
CA ALA A 205 4.96 -13.44 4.96
C ALA A 205 3.69 -12.97 5.68
N ILE A 206 2.67 -13.83 5.72
CA ILE A 206 1.45 -13.65 6.50
C ILE A 206 1.30 -14.77 7.53
N THR A 207 0.74 -14.45 8.69
CA THR A 207 0.40 -15.43 9.73
C THR A 207 -1.04 -15.90 9.67
N GLY A 208 -1.93 -15.10 9.08
CA GLY A 208 -3.30 -15.51 8.82
C GLY A 208 -4.05 -14.50 7.97
N ILE A 209 -5.16 -14.94 7.40
CA ILE A 209 -6.09 -14.08 6.65
C ILE A 209 -7.28 -13.83 7.57
N MET A 210 -7.59 -12.56 7.78
CA MET A 210 -8.70 -12.13 8.63
C MET A 210 -10.04 -12.53 8.01
N GLY A 211 -11.02 -12.87 8.85
CA GLY A 211 -12.39 -13.15 8.42
C GLY A 211 -13.26 -11.89 8.35
N ILE A 212 -14.31 -11.91 7.52
CA ILE A 212 -15.36 -10.89 7.48
C ILE A 212 -16.27 -11.07 8.69
N GLY A 213 -16.06 -10.23 9.70
CA GLY A 213 -16.90 -10.19 10.88
C GLY A 213 -16.22 -9.46 12.02
N ARG A 214 -16.58 -9.86 13.24
CA ARG A 214 -16.26 -9.10 14.46
C ARG A 214 -16.22 -9.96 15.73
N GLU A 215 -16.37 -11.27 15.60
CA GLU A 215 -16.43 -12.16 16.76
C GLU A 215 -15.03 -12.64 17.20
N LYS A 216 -14.10 -12.76 16.27
CA LYS A 216 -12.75 -13.25 16.54
C LYS A 216 -11.75 -12.12 16.71
N THR A 217 -10.64 -12.42 17.38
CA THR A 217 -9.52 -11.48 17.55
C THR A 217 -9.03 -10.98 16.20
N TYR A 218 -8.87 -11.88 15.21
CA TYR A 218 -8.41 -11.57 13.85
C TYR A 218 -9.55 -11.58 12.83
N SER A 219 -10.69 -10.97 13.18
CA SER A 219 -11.70 -10.58 12.20
C SER A 219 -11.46 -9.14 11.75
N LEU A 220 -11.98 -8.75 10.58
CA LEU A 220 -11.82 -7.39 10.05
C LEU A 220 -12.22 -6.29 11.04
N CYS A 221 -13.30 -6.50 11.80
CA CYS A 221 -13.76 -5.63 12.89
C CYS A 221 -13.64 -6.34 14.26
N GLY A 222 -12.65 -7.21 14.41
CA GLY A 222 -12.30 -7.89 15.65
C GLY A 222 -11.43 -7.04 16.58
N GLU A 223 -10.98 -7.63 17.69
CA GLU A 223 -10.13 -6.97 18.70
C GLU A 223 -8.83 -6.40 18.11
N LEU A 224 -8.18 -7.17 17.23
CA LEU A 224 -6.96 -6.76 16.50
C LEU A 224 -7.25 -6.56 15.01
N GLY A 225 -8.48 -6.11 14.69
CA GLY A 225 -8.93 -5.87 13.33
C GLY A 225 -8.41 -4.57 12.72
N SER A 226 -8.95 -4.21 11.55
CA SER A 226 -8.49 -3.05 10.78
C SER A 226 -8.52 -1.76 11.57
N ASN A 227 -9.65 -1.41 12.21
CA ASN A 227 -9.75 -0.14 12.95
C ASN A 227 -8.75 -0.05 14.11
N PHE A 228 -8.46 -1.17 14.80
CA PHE A 228 -7.45 -1.19 15.84
C PHE A 228 -6.05 -0.85 15.29
N MET A 229 -5.66 -1.43 14.15
CA MET A 229 -4.37 -1.12 13.53
C MET A 229 -4.27 0.35 13.07
N LEU A 230 -5.36 0.92 12.57
CA LEU A 230 -5.37 2.33 12.16
C LEU A 230 -5.36 3.28 13.36
N GLU A 231 -6.22 3.05 14.36
CA GLU A 231 -6.46 4.00 15.46
C GLU A 231 -5.41 3.89 16.58
N GLU A 232 -5.03 2.67 16.96
CA GLU A 232 -4.12 2.41 18.07
C GLU A 232 -2.67 2.27 17.62
N TRP A 233 -2.44 1.71 16.43
CA TRP A 233 -1.08 1.51 15.87
C TRP A 233 -0.69 2.53 14.82
N GLY A 234 -1.59 3.47 14.47
CA GLY A 234 -1.29 4.58 13.57
C GLY A 234 -1.06 4.19 12.12
N TYR A 235 -1.48 3.00 11.69
CA TYR A 235 -1.37 2.60 10.28
C TYR A 235 -2.13 3.57 9.36
N PRO A 236 -1.62 3.81 8.13
CA PRO A 236 -2.19 4.80 7.24
C PRO A 236 -3.61 4.41 6.82
N ASN A 237 -4.53 5.39 6.83
CA ASN A 237 -5.91 5.18 6.40
C ASN A 237 -6.02 5.15 4.86
N ILE A 238 -5.54 4.05 4.27
CA ILE A 238 -5.55 3.79 2.82
C ILE A 238 -6.54 2.69 2.42
N GLY A 239 -7.14 2.02 3.40
CA GLY A 239 -8.01 0.88 3.16
C GLY A 239 -8.16 -0.06 4.34
N VAL A 240 -8.20 -1.36 4.05
CA VAL A 240 -8.59 -2.41 5.02
C VAL A 240 -7.42 -3.36 5.28
N VAL A 241 -7.08 -3.57 6.56
CA VAL A 241 -6.13 -4.63 6.96
C VAL A 241 -6.81 -5.99 6.80
N ILE A 242 -6.16 -6.92 6.08
CA ILE A 242 -6.73 -8.24 5.75
C ILE A 242 -5.88 -9.43 6.20
N ALA A 243 -4.62 -9.19 6.58
CA ALA A 243 -3.76 -10.21 7.14
C ALA A 243 -2.71 -9.57 8.06
N ASP A 244 -2.41 -10.27 9.15
CA ASP A 244 -1.26 -10.01 9.99
C ASP A 244 -0.03 -10.74 9.45
N CYS A 245 1.14 -10.28 9.92
CA CYS A 245 2.43 -10.79 9.54
C CYS A 245 3.19 -11.30 10.79
N PRO A 246 4.24 -12.13 10.63
CA PRO A 246 4.96 -12.75 11.75
C PRO A 246 5.57 -11.78 12.78
N SER A 247 5.69 -10.49 12.44
CA SER A 247 6.32 -9.44 13.25
C SER A 247 5.49 -8.98 14.46
N ALA A 248 4.36 -9.64 14.77
CA ALA A 248 3.45 -9.27 15.85
C ALA A 248 2.87 -7.85 15.72
N GLY A 249 2.53 -7.45 14.49
CA GLY A 249 1.84 -6.20 14.20
C GLY A 249 2.74 -5.03 13.80
N HIS A 250 4.05 -5.25 13.64
CA HIS A 250 4.97 -4.25 13.07
C HIS A 250 4.84 -4.15 11.55
N ASP A 251 4.23 -5.15 10.90
CA ASP A 251 3.79 -5.08 9.52
C ASP A 251 2.45 -5.78 9.31
N VAL A 252 1.74 -5.35 8.25
CA VAL A 252 0.41 -5.86 7.88
C VAL A 252 0.23 -5.90 6.37
N ILE A 253 -0.74 -6.71 5.92
CA ILE A 253 -1.23 -6.68 4.55
C ILE A 253 -2.54 -5.91 4.49
N MET A 254 -2.61 -4.94 3.58
CA MET A 254 -3.78 -4.10 3.37
C MET A 254 -4.33 -4.20 1.95
N LEU A 255 -5.64 -4.05 1.82
CA LEU A 255 -6.30 -3.66 0.59
C LEU A 255 -6.14 -2.14 0.43
N ASP A 256 -5.43 -1.70 -0.61
CA ASP A 256 -5.14 -0.29 -0.89
C ASP A 256 -6.14 0.31 -1.90
N TYR A 257 -6.97 1.24 -1.43
CA TYR A 257 -8.02 1.89 -2.21
C TYR A 257 -7.62 3.24 -2.80
N ARG A 258 -6.40 3.73 -2.56
CA ARG A 258 -5.96 5.07 -3.02
C ARG A 258 -6.13 5.29 -4.53
N ALA A 259 -5.95 4.24 -5.32
CA ALA A 259 -6.03 4.31 -6.77
C ALA A 259 -7.45 4.17 -7.33
N CYS A 260 -8.32 3.41 -6.65
CA CYS A 260 -9.62 2.99 -7.17
C CYS A 260 -10.83 3.63 -6.45
N GLY A 261 -10.60 4.31 -5.31
CA GLY A 261 -11.66 4.85 -4.45
C GLY A 261 -12.40 3.76 -3.68
N ASN A 262 -13.22 4.15 -2.71
CA ASN A 262 -13.75 3.23 -1.70
C ASN A 262 -14.61 2.07 -2.24
N ASP A 263 -15.14 2.20 -3.45
CA ASP A 263 -16.00 1.20 -4.09
C ASP A 263 -15.30 0.40 -5.21
N GLY A 264 -14.03 0.72 -5.50
CA GLY A 264 -13.26 0.10 -6.56
C GLY A 264 -12.65 -1.25 -6.18
N GLU A 265 -11.97 -1.90 -7.14
CA GLU A 265 -11.16 -3.09 -6.87
C GLU A 265 -9.78 -2.63 -6.35
N PRO A 266 -9.45 -2.84 -5.06
CA PRO A 266 -8.19 -2.41 -4.47
C PRO A 266 -7.04 -3.34 -4.87
N ALA A 267 -5.83 -2.79 -4.85
CA ALA A 267 -4.62 -3.61 -4.87
C ALA A 267 -4.32 -4.19 -3.48
N VAL A 268 -3.39 -5.13 -3.41
CA VAL A 268 -2.87 -5.65 -2.15
C VAL A 268 -1.46 -5.11 -1.93
N VAL A 269 -1.22 -4.56 -0.74
CA VAL A 269 0.05 -3.97 -0.33
C VAL A 269 0.48 -4.52 1.03
N HIS A 270 1.79 -4.52 1.26
CA HIS A 270 2.40 -4.67 2.58
C HIS A 270 2.73 -3.28 3.13
N VAL A 271 2.52 -3.07 4.43
CA VAL A 271 2.81 -1.82 5.11
C VAL A 271 3.67 -2.12 6.33
N ASP A 272 4.86 -1.51 6.38
CA ASP A 272 5.90 -1.78 7.39
C ASP A 272 6.09 -0.58 8.31
N GLN A 273 5.68 -0.71 9.57
CA GLN A 273 5.79 0.35 10.56
C GLN A 273 7.25 0.73 10.85
N GLU A 274 8.18 -0.23 10.78
CA GLU A 274 9.59 0.03 11.14
C GLU A 274 10.31 0.91 10.12
N ASP A 275 9.78 1.00 8.90
CA ASP A 275 10.28 1.85 7.81
C ASP A 275 9.33 3.02 7.53
N ASP A 276 8.81 3.66 8.59
CA ASP A 276 7.90 4.81 8.50
C ASP A 276 6.63 4.52 7.68
N TYR A 277 6.03 3.35 7.95
CA TYR A 277 4.87 2.82 7.23
C TYR A 277 5.12 2.68 5.72
N TYR A 278 6.32 2.26 5.33
CA TYR A 278 6.68 2.06 3.93
C TYR A 278 5.70 1.07 3.27
N ILE A 279 5.23 1.43 2.08
CA ILE A 279 4.20 0.67 1.37
C ILE A 279 4.82 -0.07 0.19
N THR A 280 4.80 -1.40 0.26
CA THR A 280 5.27 -2.29 -0.79
C THR A 280 4.09 -2.87 -1.57
N PHE A 281 4.07 -2.65 -2.89
CA PHE A 281 3.06 -3.25 -3.76
C PHE A 281 3.28 -4.76 -3.89
N LEU A 282 2.21 -5.55 -3.67
CA LEU A 282 2.27 -7.01 -3.79
C LEU A 282 1.52 -7.49 -5.03
N ALA A 283 0.25 -7.14 -5.15
CA ALA A 283 -0.61 -7.71 -6.19
C ALA A 283 -1.70 -6.73 -6.65
N PRO A 284 -2.12 -6.76 -7.92
CA PRO A 284 -3.11 -5.83 -8.46
C PRO A 284 -4.53 -6.03 -7.90
N ASN A 285 -4.82 -7.18 -7.28
CA ASN A 285 -6.07 -7.47 -6.58
C ASN A 285 -5.93 -8.67 -5.63
N PHE A 286 -6.95 -8.88 -4.81
CA PHE A 286 -6.97 -9.98 -3.84
C PHE A 286 -6.77 -11.36 -4.48
N ALA A 287 -7.42 -11.63 -5.61
CA ALA A 287 -7.32 -12.92 -6.29
C ALA A 287 -5.89 -13.23 -6.73
N THR A 288 -5.18 -12.24 -7.28
CA THR A 288 -3.77 -12.37 -7.67
C THR A 288 -2.84 -12.57 -6.46
N PHE A 289 -3.13 -11.92 -5.32
CA PHE A 289 -2.37 -12.11 -4.10
C PHE A 289 -2.47 -13.56 -3.60
N ILE A 290 -3.69 -14.05 -3.40
CA ILE A 290 -3.94 -15.41 -2.93
C ILE A 290 -3.41 -16.47 -3.91
N ALA A 291 -3.55 -16.26 -5.21
CA ALA A 291 -3.03 -17.17 -6.22
C ALA A 291 -1.48 -17.18 -6.29
N GLY A 292 -0.82 -16.17 -5.73
CA GLY A 292 0.63 -16.02 -5.70
C GLY A 292 1.29 -16.43 -4.39
N LEU A 293 0.51 -16.86 -3.38
CA LEU A 293 1.07 -17.39 -2.14
C LEU A 293 1.81 -18.70 -2.39
N ILE A 294 3.04 -18.78 -1.91
CA ILE A 294 3.92 -19.93 -1.99
C ILE A 294 4.41 -20.36 -0.61
N ASN A 295 4.95 -21.56 -0.53
CA ASN A 295 5.44 -22.13 0.72
C ASN A 295 6.77 -21.47 1.14
N GLU A 296 6.96 -21.29 2.45
CA GLU A 296 8.14 -20.65 3.04
C GLU A 296 9.45 -21.40 2.74
N GLU A 297 9.41 -22.72 2.54
CA GLU A 297 10.59 -23.56 2.24
C GLU A 297 11.33 -23.11 0.96
N ILE A 298 10.69 -22.32 0.09
CA ILE A 298 11.30 -21.75 -1.12
C ILE A 298 12.31 -20.64 -0.77
N PHE A 299 12.21 -20.03 0.41
CA PHE A 299 13.08 -18.96 0.87
C PHE A 299 14.18 -19.45 1.83
N ASP A 300 13.94 -20.56 2.54
CA ASP A 300 14.93 -21.18 3.45
C ASP A 300 16.16 -21.79 2.74
N ILE A 301 16.11 -21.96 1.41
CA ILE A 301 17.20 -22.55 0.62
C ILE A 301 18.42 -21.63 0.42
N TYR A 302 18.40 -20.42 0.99
CA TYR A 302 19.48 -19.44 0.86
C TYR A 302 20.16 -19.02 2.18
N GLU A 303 19.84 -19.67 3.32
CA GLU A 303 20.58 -19.50 4.59
C GLU A 303 21.86 -20.37 4.69
#